data_AF-A0A4E9FN79-F1
#
_entry.id   AF-A0A4E9FN79-F1
#
_cell.length_a   1.000
_cell.length_b   1.000
_cell.length_c   1.000
_cell.angle_alpha   90.00
_cell.angle_beta   90.00
_cell.angle_gamma   90.00
#
_symmetry.space_group_name_H-M   'P 1'
#
loop_
_entity.id
_entity.type
_entity.pdbx_description
1 polymer ?
#
loop_
_entity_poly.entity_id
_entity_poly.type
_entity_poly.pdbx_seq_one_letter_code
_entity_poly.pdbx_strand_id
1 'polypeptide(L)'
;MRGMILNGVQTLFALNSVITEEEDGSTRTVCGILRSHINCSNIKETKGMTRRNAYILVPERGVTDWYLDTFNGKNNQTSCEAFLKNNESRTYALFYDEESEDFKPNVVFDLYGILDLTEITNEDDDDTKSSVSMMSLHVIHYKPVEYHDIVSLAHPEVLKYKNMQGFESLIYAFEQLFGSKVIAQSLVCHLFISRYSQPSGSMEYTFPYTMKRVFNSKLLIEMIKLFMPKVHVIEVMEKTMEKSWASYERPQSGFEQGLLQVSDNTLIIIDETNLSAGNFLFTKKGRENCHLIKKFLSTRKIPFIYPYQTVEIESNANVIVLSGEKCFLGQEEFAMIMPKSYLKDVDFVRKFAATHENELHICRHALLSCSKNFCDVSICKIVEEMAVESFLSMQRMCRNADDNSARLHRQLILSKLLTSLNGEKIVAEDYWAKAVELENELRITNGSPFR
;
A
#
# COMPACT_ATOMS: atom_id res chain seq x y z
N MET A 1 -20.01 1.72 3.39
CA MET A 1 -18.77 2.40 3.84
C MET A 1 -17.58 1.58 3.39
N ARG A 2 -16.54 2.18 2.82
CA ARG A 2 -15.26 1.49 2.55
C ARG A 2 -14.26 1.84 3.64
N GLY A 3 -13.59 0.85 4.19
CA GLY A 3 -12.61 1.06 5.26
C GLY A 3 -11.57 -0.04 5.33
N MET A 4 -10.37 0.33 5.79
CA MET A 4 -9.31 -0.60 6.10
C MET A 4 -9.39 -0.99 7.58
N ILE A 5 -9.20 -2.27 7.88
CA ILE A 5 -9.16 -2.77 9.25
C ILE A 5 -7.83 -2.39 9.90
N LEU A 6 -7.91 -1.72 11.06
CA LEU A 6 -6.75 -1.32 11.85
C LEU A 6 -6.41 -2.33 12.96
N ASN A 7 -7.37 -2.60 13.84
CA ASN A 7 -7.25 -3.54 14.97
C ASN A 7 -8.64 -4.05 15.35
N GLY A 8 -8.70 -5.27 15.90
CA GLY A 8 -9.94 -5.93 16.31
C GLY A 8 -9.97 -6.25 17.81
N VAL A 9 -11.17 -6.17 18.40
CA VAL A 9 -11.46 -6.67 19.74
C VAL A 9 -12.63 -7.64 19.63
N GLN A 10 -12.46 -8.83 20.20
CA GLN A 10 -13.51 -9.83 20.24
C GLN A 10 -14.28 -9.73 21.55
N THR A 11 -15.62 -9.71 21.46
CA THR A 11 -16.51 -9.69 22.61
C THR A 11 -17.55 -10.79 22.49
N LEU A 12 -17.74 -11.56 23.57
CA LEU A 12 -18.84 -12.52 23.68
C LEU A 12 -20.06 -11.83 24.28
N PHE A 13 -21.23 -12.03 23.69
CA PHE A 13 -22.49 -11.46 24.17
C PHE A 13 -23.66 -12.41 23.93
N ALA A 14 -24.70 -12.34 24.75
CA ALA A 14 -25.94 -13.06 24.48
C ALA A 14 -26.76 -12.32 23.41
N LEU A 15 -27.22 -13.03 22.37
CA LEU A 15 -28.09 -12.46 21.32
C LEU A 15 -29.43 -12.00 21.88
N ASN A 16 -29.93 -12.71 22.89
CA ASN A 16 -31.15 -12.38 23.60
C ASN A 16 -30.86 -12.18 25.08
N SER A 17 -31.29 -11.03 25.57
CA SER A 17 -31.21 -10.67 26.98
C SER A 17 -32.59 -10.27 27.46
N VAL A 18 -32.90 -10.57 28.71
CA VAL A 18 -34.11 -10.05 29.36
C VAL A 18 -33.67 -8.95 30.30
N ILE A 19 -34.20 -7.75 30.08
CA ILE A 19 -34.06 -6.63 30.99
C ILE A 19 -35.24 -6.67 31.95
N THR A 20 -34.97 -6.41 33.23
CA THR A 20 -36.01 -6.10 34.22
C THR A 20 -35.95 -4.60 34.51
N GLU A 21 -37.00 -3.85 34.16
CA GLU A 21 -37.04 -2.40 34.40
C GLU A 21 -37.16 -2.12 35.91
N GLU A 22 -36.41 -1.13 36.40
CA GLU A 22 -36.31 -0.83 37.84
C GLU A 22 -37.58 -0.17 38.40
N GLU A 23 -38.36 0.52 37.55
CA GLU A 23 -39.52 1.29 37.98
C GLU A 23 -40.76 0.42 38.26
N ASP A 24 -40.98 -0.64 37.48
CA ASP A 24 -42.20 -1.45 37.54
C ASP A 24 -41.96 -2.97 37.61
N GLY A 25 -40.71 -3.43 37.55
CA GLY A 25 -40.34 -4.84 37.58
C GLY A 25 -40.77 -5.62 36.33
N SER A 26 -41.20 -4.91 35.28
CA SER A 26 -41.58 -5.51 34.01
C SER A 26 -40.36 -6.12 33.33
N THR A 27 -40.55 -7.27 32.66
CA THR A 27 -39.47 -7.92 31.92
C THR A 27 -39.70 -7.77 30.44
N ARG A 28 -38.67 -7.30 29.71
CA ARG A 28 -38.70 -7.22 28.25
C ARG A 28 -37.49 -7.93 27.66
N THR A 29 -37.72 -8.68 26.57
CA THR A 29 -36.64 -9.29 25.80
C THR A 29 -36.08 -8.26 24.83
N VAL A 30 -34.77 -8.13 24.82
CA VAL A 30 -34.02 -7.21 23.96
C VAL A 30 -32.95 -7.95 23.18
N CYS A 31 -32.68 -7.43 21.99
CA CYS A 31 -31.60 -7.91 21.16
C CYS A 31 -30.26 -7.41 21.70
N GLY A 32 -29.35 -8.34 22.02
CA GLY A 32 -28.01 -8.03 22.50
C GLY A 32 -27.10 -7.35 21.47
N ILE A 33 -27.49 -7.29 20.19
CA ILE A 33 -26.81 -6.50 19.16
C ILE A 33 -26.77 -5.02 19.56
N LEU A 34 -27.85 -4.52 20.16
CA LEU A 34 -27.99 -3.16 20.66
C LEU A 34 -27.67 -3.05 22.16
N ARG A 35 -26.87 -3.98 22.71
CA ARG A 35 -26.52 -3.98 24.15
C ARG A 35 -25.92 -2.66 24.63
N SER A 36 -25.18 -1.95 23.76
CA SER A 36 -24.64 -0.62 24.05
C SER A 36 -25.71 0.44 24.33
N HIS A 37 -26.95 0.23 23.92
CA HIS A 37 -28.09 1.15 24.13
C HIS A 37 -28.88 0.85 25.40
N ILE A 38 -28.49 -0.17 26.17
CA ILE A 38 -29.24 -0.61 27.34
C ILE A 38 -28.49 -0.17 28.60
N ASN A 39 -28.88 0.99 29.13
CA ASN A 39 -28.53 1.40 30.50
C ASN A 39 -29.46 0.71 31.50
N CYS A 40 -29.25 -0.58 31.73
CA CYS A 40 -29.92 -1.29 32.82
C CYS A 40 -28.94 -2.21 33.52
N SER A 41 -28.93 -2.14 34.86
CA SER A 41 -28.12 -2.97 35.73
C SER A 41 -28.64 -4.43 35.78
N ASN A 42 -29.94 -4.63 35.54
CA ASN A 42 -30.67 -5.89 35.75
C ASN A 42 -30.87 -6.69 34.45
N ILE A 43 -29.77 -7.02 33.77
CA ILE A 43 -29.80 -7.79 32.53
C ILE A 43 -29.56 -9.28 32.84
N LYS A 44 -30.52 -10.14 32.51
CA LYS A 44 -30.36 -11.61 32.54
C LYS A 44 -30.21 -12.16 31.12
N GLU A 45 -29.05 -12.73 30.84
CA GLU A 45 -28.75 -13.40 29.57
C GLU A 45 -29.51 -14.73 29.49
N THR A 46 -30.35 -14.90 28.47
CA THR A 46 -31.38 -15.96 28.48
C THR A 46 -31.03 -17.22 27.68
N LYS A 47 -30.24 -17.12 26.59
CA LYS A 47 -29.53 -18.24 25.91
C LYS A 47 -28.84 -17.79 24.62
N GLY A 48 -27.77 -18.52 24.24
CA GLY A 48 -27.06 -18.37 22.97
C GLY A 48 -26.00 -17.27 23.00
N MET A 49 -24.78 -17.62 23.43
CA MET A 49 -23.62 -16.74 23.28
C MET A 49 -23.29 -16.62 21.80
N THR A 50 -23.12 -15.38 21.36
CA THR A 50 -22.74 -15.01 20.01
C THR A 50 -21.49 -14.15 20.11
N ARG A 51 -20.67 -14.16 19.06
CA ARG A 51 -19.43 -13.40 19.01
C ARG A 51 -19.68 -12.11 18.27
N ARG A 52 -19.11 -11.02 18.78
CA ARG A 52 -19.04 -9.73 18.11
C ARG A 52 -17.59 -9.34 17.98
N ASN A 53 -17.13 -9.25 16.74
CA ASN A 53 -15.80 -8.76 16.42
C ASN A 53 -15.91 -7.28 16.07
N ALA A 54 -15.29 -6.42 16.89
CA ALA A 54 -15.32 -4.99 16.73
C ALA A 54 -13.98 -4.52 16.16
N TYR A 55 -13.98 -3.98 14.94
CA TYR A 55 -12.79 -3.47 14.28
C TYR A 55 -12.81 -1.95 14.17
N ILE A 56 -11.67 -1.31 14.41
CA ILE A 56 -11.50 0.12 14.09
C ILE A 56 -11.29 0.24 12.58
N LEU A 57 -12.14 1.05 11.93
CA LEU A 57 -11.99 1.40 10.52
C LEU A 57 -11.15 2.66 10.38
N VAL A 58 -10.20 2.62 9.45
CA VAL A 58 -9.44 3.78 9.01
C VAL A 58 -9.58 3.97 7.51
N PRO A 59 -9.52 5.23 7.01
CA PRO A 59 -9.48 5.46 5.57
C PRO A 59 -8.23 4.84 4.95
N GLU A 60 -8.37 4.44 3.70
CA GLU A 60 -7.23 4.02 2.90
C GLU A 60 -6.29 5.19 2.66
N ARG A 61 -5.02 5.03 3.04
CA ARG A 61 -4.02 6.08 2.83
C ARG A 61 -3.58 6.13 1.38
N GLY A 62 -3.46 7.35 0.86
CA GLY A 62 -2.87 7.61 -0.44
C GLY A 62 -3.79 7.33 -1.63
N VAL A 63 -5.08 7.09 -1.42
CA VAL A 63 -6.05 6.97 -2.53
C VAL A 63 -5.94 8.19 -3.44
N THR A 64 -5.75 7.97 -4.73
CA THR A 64 -5.64 9.04 -5.72
C THR A 64 -7.00 9.52 -6.19
N ASP A 65 -7.09 10.78 -6.63
CA ASP A 65 -8.34 11.43 -7.01
C ASP A 65 -9.09 10.64 -8.10
N TRP A 66 -8.37 10.22 -9.15
CA TRP A 66 -8.98 9.44 -10.23
C TRP A 66 -9.56 8.11 -9.73
N TYR A 67 -8.89 7.45 -8.77
CA TYR A 67 -9.35 6.17 -8.24
C TYR A 67 -10.61 6.36 -7.39
N LEU A 68 -10.63 7.42 -6.58
CA LEU A 68 -11.79 7.80 -5.78
C LEU A 68 -12.98 8.17 -6.67
N ASP A 69 -12.75 8.95 -7.74
CA ASP A 69 -13.78 9.37 -8.70
C ASP A 69 -14.35 8.17 -9.47
N THR A 70 -13.49 7.24 -9.89
CA THR A 70 -13.91 6.01 -10.56
C THR A 70 -14.74 5.12 -9.63
N PHE A 71 -14.39 5.08 -8.33
CA PHE A 71 -15.09 4.30 -7.33
C PHE A 71 -16.46 4.88 -6.94
N ASN A 72 -16.51 6.17 -6.59
CA ASN A 72 -17.75 6.80 -6.14
C ASN A 72 -18.75 6.97 -7.30
N GLY A 73 -18.27 6.97 -8.54
CA GLY A 73 -19.04 7.37 -9.71
C GLY A 73 -19.31 8.88 -9.70
N LYS A 74 -19.51 9.47 -10.88
CA LYS A 74 -19.66 10.93 -11.05
C LYS A 74 -20.82 11.57 -10.25
N ASN A 75 -21.71 10.79 -9.62
CA ASN A 75 -22.96 11.27 -9.01
C ASN A 75 -23.12 11.06 -7.48
N ASN A 76 -22.18 10.41 -6.77
CA ASN A 76 -22.38 10.09 -5.32
C ASN A 76 -21.52 10.91 -4.35
N GLN A 77 -21.03 12.09 -4.76
CA GLN A 77 -20.13 12.93 -3.94
C GLN A 77 -20.76 13.45 -2.63
N THR A 78 -22.08 13.39 -2.45
CA THR A 78 -22.76 14.15 -1.39
C THR A 78 -22.83 13.49 -0.01
N SER A 79 -22.61 12.18 0.16
CA SER A 79 -22.76 11.55 1.49
C SER A 79 -21.46 11.07 2.14
N CYS A 80 -20.50 10.48 1.42
CA CYS A 80 -19.33 9.86 2.05
C CYS A 80 -18.28 10.85 2.59
N GLU A 81 -18.18 12.06 2.01
CA GLU A 81 -17.15 13.04 2.41
C GLU A 81 -17.40 13.71 3.77
N ALA A 82 -18.64 13.71 4.27
CA ALA A 82 -18.96 14.32 5.56
C ALA A 82 -18.42 13.50 6.74
N PHE A 83 -18.29 12.17 6.59
CA PHE A 83 -17.97 11.25 7.70
C PHE A 83 -16.48 11.05 7.97
N LEU A 84 -15.62 11.36 6.98
CA LEU A 84 -14.16 11.16 7.06
C LEU A 84 -13.36 12.45 7.33
N LYS A 85 -14.02 13.62 7.33
CA LYS A 85 -13.35 14.92 7.56
C LYS A 85 -13.07 15.23 9.04
N ASN A 86 -13.75 14.55 9.98
CA ASN A 86 -13.43 14.65 11.40
C ASN A 86 -12.29 13.67 11.74
N ASN A 87 -11.06 14.17 11.76
CA ASN A 87 -9.85 13.41 12.12
C ASN A 87 -9.87 12.79 13.53
N GLU A 88 -10.88 13.07 14.35
CA GLU A 88 -11.00 12.59 15.74
C GLU A 88 -12.10 11.54 15.95
N SER A 89 -13.05 11.37 15.01
CA SER A 89 -14.13 10.39 15.15
C SER A 89 -13.69 9.01 14.66
N ARG A 90 -13.65 8.04 15.57
CA ARG A 90 -13.38 6.63 15.22
C ARG A 90 -14.67 5.95 14.82
N THR A 91 -14.64 5.30 13.67
CA THR A 91 -15.72 4.41 13.26
C THR A 91 -15.37 2.97 13.61
N TYR A 92 -16.25 2.31 14.35
CA TYR A 92 -16.16 0.89 14.64
C TYR A 92 -17.03 0.10 13.67
N ALA A 93 -16.52 -0.99 13.12
CA ALA A 93 -17.32 -1.98 12.41
C ALA A 93 -17.56 -3.19 13.31
N LEU A 94 -18.82 -3.54 13.52
CA LEU A 94 -19.26 -4.64 14.36
C LEU A 94 -19.71 -5.79 13.47
N PHE A 95 -18.98 -6.90 13.51
CA PHE A 95 -19.25 -8.13 12.77
C PHE A 95 -19.78 -9.20 13.71
N TYR A 96 -20.65 -10.07 13.20
CA TYR A 96 -21.41 -11.05 13.99
C TYR A 96 -21.23 -12.49 13.49
N ASP A 97 -20.27 -12.70 12.59
CA ASP A 97 -19.92 -13.99 11.97
C ASP A 97 -18.55 -14.48 12.42
N GLU A 98 -18.34 -15.80 12.33
CA GLU A 98 -17.07 -16.45 12.69
C GLU A 98 -15.94 -16.14 11.69
N GLU A 99 -16.26 -15.92 10.40
CA GLU A 99 -15.27 -15.64 9.35
C GLU A 99 -14.49 -14.34 9.63
N SER A 100 -15.15 -13.37 10.26
CA SER A 100 -14.53 -12.09 10.62
C SER A 100 -13.40 -12.21 11.65
N GLU A 101 -13.25 -13.33 12.37
CA GLU A 101 -12.17 -13.53 13.35
C GLU A 101 -10.77 -13.51 12.72
N ASP A 102 -10.67 -14.00 11.47
CA ASP A 102 -9.40 -14.15 10.76
C ASP A 102 -9.03 -12.91 9.94
N PHE A 103 -9.75 -11.81 10.10
CA PHE A 103 -9.49 -10.58 9.38
C PHE A 103 -8.12 -10.01 9.73
N LYS A 104 -7.28 -9.94 8.70
CA LYS A 104 -5.96 -9.34 8.82
C LYS A 104 -6.07 -7.81 8.80
N PRO A 105 -5.29 -7.12 9.65
CA PRO A 105 -5.01 -5.71 9.46
C PRO A 105 -4.50 -5.44 8.04
N ASN A 106 -4.85 -4.28 7.48
CA ASN A 106 -4.53 -3.84 6.11
C ASN A 106 -5.44 -4.37 4.99
N VAL A 107 -6.39 -5.24 5.31
CA VAL A 107 -7.45 -5.61 4.36
C VAL A 107 -8.50 -4.51 4.32
N VAL A 108 -8.98 -4.24 3.11
CA VAL A 108 -10.00 -3.23 2.85
C VAL A 108 -11.30 -3.92 2.49
N PHE A 109 -12.38 -3.47 3.09
CA PHE A 109 -13.71 -4.01 2.88
C PHE A 109 -14.68 -2.92 2.41
N ASP A 110 -15.57 -3.31 1.51
CA ASP A 110 -16.83 -2.63 1.28
C ASP A 110 -17.86 -3.18 2.28
N LEU A 111 -18.25 -2.33 3.23
CA LEU A 111 -19.14 -2.66 4.34
C LEU A 111 -20.53 -2.08 4.13
N TYR A 112 -21.54 -2.92 4.33
CA TYR A 112 -22.95 -2.60 4.21
C TYR A 112 -23.63 -2.96 5.53
N GLY A 113 -24.34 -2.02 6.13
CA GLY A 113 -24.80 -2.18 7.49
C GLY A 113 -25.66 -1.03 7.99
N ILE A 114 -26.06 -1.13 9.25
CA ILE A 114 -26.84 -0.11 9.96
C ILE A 114 -25.87 0.78 10.71
N LEU A 115 -25.96 2.08 10.44
CA LEU A 115 -25.14 3.07 11.10
C LEU A 115 -25.78 3.51 12.42
N ASP A 116 -25.00 3.44 13.47
CA ASP A 116 -25.34 3.89 14.81
C ASP A 116 -24.51 5.13 15.16
N LEU A 117 -25.21 6.23 15.45
CA LEU A 117 -24.66 7.57 15.65
C LEU A 117 -24.73 8.03 17.11
N THR A 118 -25.01 7.14 18.05
CA THR A 118 -25.11 7.54 19.46
C THR A 118 -23.80 8.11 19.99
N GLU A 119 -23.85 9.35 20.47
CA GLU A 119 -22.78 9.98 21.23
C GLU A 119 -22.71 9.33 22.61
N ILE A 120 -21.60 8.64 22.91
CA ILE A 120 -21.32 8.18 24.27
C ILE A 120 -20.75 9.40 25.00
N THR A 121 -21.55 10.02 25.86
CA THR A 121 -21.06 10.97 26.86
C THR A 121 -20.40 10.17 27.97
N ASN A 122 -19.07 10.25 28.10
CA ASN A 122 -18.39 9.77 29.29
C ASN A 122 -18.85 10.65 30.47
N GLU A 123 -19.67 10.11 31.36
CA GLU A 123 -20.16 10.83 32.55
C GLU A 123 -19.10 10.90 33.67
N ASP A 124 -17.94 10.26 33.50
CA ASP A 124 -16.98 10.02 34.59
C ASP A 124 -15.72 10.92 34.61
N ASP A 125 -15.53 11.85 33.67
CA ASP A 125 -14.37 12.76 33.70
C ASP A 125 -14.79 14.22 34.01
N ASP A 126 -14.71 14.56 35.29
CA ASP A 126 -14.66 15.96 35.75
C ASP A 126 -13.42 16.63 35.10
N ASP A 127 -13.66 17.77 34.44
CA ASP A 127 -12.70 18.75 33.90
C ASP A 127 -12.05 18.64 32.51
N THR A 128 -12.36 17.67 31.63
CA THR A 128 -12.07 17.86 30.18
C THR A 128 -13.13 17.29 29.25
N LYS A 129 -14.06 18.15 28.80
CA LYS A 129 -15.02 17.85 27.73
C LYS A 129 -14.30 17.56 26.40
N SER A 130 -13.90 16.32 26.19
CA SER A 130 -13.74 15.75 24.85
C SER A 130 -14.79 14.66 24.67
N SER A 131 -15.97 15.05 24.20
CA SER A 131 -16.99 14.10 23.76
C SER A 131 -16.47 13.40 22.51
N VAL A 132 -15.84 12.24 22.68
CA VAL A 132 -15.44 11.41 21.54
C VAL A 132 -16.71 10.80 20.96
N SER A 133 -17.24 11.41 19.90
CA SER A 133 -18.32 10.85 19.10
C SER A 133 -17.89 9.49 18.53
N MET A 134 -18.27 8.41 19.22
CA MET A 134 -18.06 7.04 18.77
C MET A 134 -19.17 6.66 17.80
N MET A 135 -18.80 6.45 16.54
CA MET A 135 -19.71 5.99 15.50
C MET A 135 -19.53 4.48 15.32
N SER A 136 -20.63 3.71 15.26
CA SER A 136 -20.54 2.27 15.05
C SER A 136 -21.39 1.81 13.88
N LEU A 137 -20.85 0.92 13.05
CA LEU A 137 -21.50 0.33 11.90
C LEU A 137 -21.75 -1.14 12.21
N HIS A 138 -23.02 -1.50 12.39
CA HIS A 138 -23.44 -2.90 12.48
C HIS A 138 -23.42 -3.53 11.10
N VAL A 139 -22.40 -4.35 10.82
CA VAL A 139 -22.17 -4.92 9.49
C VAL A 139 -23.15 -6.06 9.25
N ILE A 140 -23.91 -5.96 8.17
CA ILE A 140 -24.84 -6.98 7.69
C ILE A 140 -24.20 -7.77 6.54
N HIS A 141 -23.45 -7.08 5.69
CA HIS A 141 -22.75 -7.68 4.57
C HIS A 141 -21.44 -6.96 4.32
N TYR A 142 -20.43 -7.71 3.91
CA TYR A 142 -19.12 -7.17 3.56
C TYR A 142 -18.56 -7.87 2.34
N LYS A 143 -17.71 -7.17 1.60
CA LYS A 143 -16.90 -7.74 0.52
C LYS A 143 -15.47 -7.23 0.61
N PRO A 144 -14.45 -8.11 0.58
CA PRO A 144 -13.08 -7.65 0.46
C PRO A 144 -12.90 -6.93 -0.89
N VAL A 145 -12.15 -5.84 -0.90
CA VAL A 145 -11.93 -5.04 -2.11
C VAL A 145 -10.80 -5.67 -2.92
N GLU A 146 -11.16 -6.24 -4.07
CA GLU A 146 -10.22 -6.71 -5.08
C GLU A 146 -10.07 -5.65 -6.18
N TYR A 147 -8.85 -5.12 -6.34
CA TYR A 147 -8.59 -3.86 -7.06
C TYR A 147 -8.55 -3.99 -8.60
N HIS A 148 -8.69 -5.20 -9.13
CA HIS A 148 -8.30 -5.51 -10.50
C HIS A 148 -9.31 -5.06 -11.56
N ASP A 149 -10.58 -4.89 -11.18
CA ASP A 149 -11.66 -4.76 -12.16
C ASP A 149 -12.26 -3.34 -12.23
N ILE A 150 -11.87 -2.42 -11.33
CA ILE A 150 -12.52 -1.10 -11.25
C ILE A 150 -12.39 -0.27 -12.55
N VAL A 151 -11.23 -0.35 -13.21
CA VAL A 151 -10.99 0.39 -14.45
C VAL A 151 -11.75 -0.24 -15.62
N SER A 152 -11.75 -1.56 -15.73
CA SER A 152 -12.48 -2.26 -16.82
C SER A 152 -13.99 -2.20 -16.64
N LEU A 153 -14.50 -2.10 -15.40
CA LEU A 153 -15.91 -1.87 -15.11
C LEU A 153 -16.36 -0.46 -15.51
N ALA A 154 -15.56 0.57 -15.20
CA ALA A 154 -15.87 1.95 -15.56
C ALA A 154 -15.61 2.27 -17.05
N HIS A 155 -14.59 1.63 -17.64
CA HIS A 155 -14.10 1.85 -19.00
C HIS A 155 -13.91 0.52 -19.74
N PRO A 156 -15.00 -0.17 -20.17
CA PRO A 156 -14.91 -1.49 -20.81
C PRO A 156 -14.07 -1.52 -22.09
N GLU A 157 -13.86 -0.37 -22.74
CA GLU A 157 -13.01 -0.22 -23.92
C GLU A 157 -11.55 -0.64 -23.68
N VAL A 158 -11.04 -0.55 -22.44
CA VAL A 158 -9.66 -0.93 -22.11
C VAL A 158 -9.39 -2.42 -22.32
N LEU A 159 -10.44 -3.26 -22.26
CA LEU A 159 -10.35 -4.71 -22.46
C LEU A 159 -9.96 -5.11 -23.89
N LYS A 160 -10.04 -4.19 -24.84
CA LYS A 160 -9.61 -4.40 -26.23
C LYS A 160 -8.08 -4.36 -26.38
N TYR A 161 -7.38 -3.78 -25.41
CA TYR A 161 -5.95 -3.54 -25.46
C TYR A 161 -5.18 -4.61 -24.67
N LYS A 162 -3.99 -4.97 -25.16
CA LYS A 162 -3.08 -5.87 -24.42
C LYS A 162 -2.39 -5.09 -23.30
N ASN A 163 -2.07 -5.76 -22.18
CA ASN A 163 -1.32 -5.15 -21.07
C ASN A 163 0.01 -4.53 -21.53
N MET A 164 0.70 -5.17 -22.49
CA MET A 164 1.93 -4.64 -23.11
C MET A 164 1.74 -3.24 -23.72
N GLN A 165 0.58 -2.94 -24.32
CA GLN A 165 0.31 -1.61 -24.89
C GLN A 165 0.19 -0.55 -23.80
N GLY A 166 -0.47 -0.88 -22.67
CA GLY A 166 -0.49 -0.01 -21.50
C GLY A 166 0.89 0.19 -20.87
N PHE A 167 1.71 -0.86 -20.86
CA PHE A 167 3.10 -0.78 -20.39
C PHE A 167 3.96 0.13 -21.27
N GLU A 168 3.90 -0.02 -22.60
CA GLU A 168 4.61 0.84 -23.55
C GLU A 168 4.15 2.30 -23.47
N SER A 169 2.84 2.52 -23.31
CA SER A 169 2.28 3.86 -23.12
C SER A 169 2.75 4.50 -21.82
N LEU A 170 2.87 3.72 -20.74
CA LEU A 170 3.40 4.19 -19.46
C LEU A 170 4.89 4.53 -19.56
N ILE A 171 5.68 3.70 -20.26
CA ILE A 171 7.09 3.99 -20.55
C ILE A 171 7.20 5.30 -21.31
N TYR A 172 6.40 5.47 -22.37
CA TYR A 172 6.41 6.70 -23.16
C TYR A 172 6.09 7.93 -22.29
N ALA A 173 5.09 7.84 -21.41
CA ALA A 173 4.73 8.93 -20.51
C ALA A 173 5.89 9.36 -19.60
N PHE A 174 6.58 8.40 -18.98
CA PHE A 174 7.75 8.67 -18.14
C PHE A 174 9.00 9.04 -18.94
N GLU A 175 9.16 8.54 -20.16
CA GLU A 175 10.24 8.91 -21.07
C GLU A 175 10.10 10.38 -21.47
N GLN A 176 8.88 10.84 -21.76
CA GLN A 176 8.62 12.26 -21.97
C GLN A 176 9.04 13.06 -20.74
N LEU A 177 8.83 12.56 -19.52
CA LEU A 177 9.20 13.27 -18.30
C LEU A 177 10.74 13.30 -18.10
N PHE A 178 11.41 12.16 -18.19
CA PHE A 178 12.83 12.02 -17.84
C PHE A 178 13.79 12.35 -18.99
N GLY A 179 13.34 12.25 -20.25
CA GLY A 179 14.20 12.28 -21.43
C GLY A 179 15.12 11.05 -21.52
N SER A 180 14.81 9.97 -20.80
CA SER A 180 15.56 8.72 -20.78
C SER A 180 14.60 7.54 -20.74
N LYS A 181 14.62 6.75 -21.82
CA LYS A 181 13.83 5.52 -21.94
C LYS A 181 14.21 4.49 -20.89
N VAL A 182 15.50 4.36 -20.56
CA VAL A 182 16.02 3.38 -19.58
C VAL A 182 15.46 3.64 -18.19
N ILE A 183 15.46 4.90 -17.77
CA ILE A 183 14.96 5.29 -16.45
C ILE A 183 13.43 5.15 -16.40
N ALA A 184 12.75 5.53 -17.48
CA ALA A 184 11.32 5.32 -17.61
C ALA A 184 10.95 3.84 -17.51
N GLN A 185 11.62 2.99 -18.28
CA GLN A 185 11.44 1.53 -18.25
C GLN A 185 11.71 0.95 -16.85
N SER A 186 12.81 1.36 -16.19
CA SER A 186 13.13 0.90 -14.83
C SER A 186 12.04 1.29 -13.82
N LEU A 187 11.56 2.54 -13.87
CA LEU A 187 10.47 3.00 -12.99
C LEU A 187 9.17 2.24 -13.28
N VAL A 188 8.79 2.09 -14.54
CA VAL A 188 7.58 1.36 -14.93
C VAL A 188 7.67 -0.09 -14.48
N CYS A 189 8.79 -0.77 -14.71
CA CYS A 189 9.01 -2.12 -14.16
C CYS A 189 8.82 -2.15 -12.65
N HIS A 190 9.35 -1.16 -11.93
CA HIS A 190 9.17 -1.05 -10.48
C HIS A 190 7.69 -0.89 -10.11
N LEU A 191 6.92 -0.07 -10.82
CA LEU A 191 5.49 0.14 -10.55
C LEU A 191 4.63 -1.10 -10.80
N PHE A 192 5.01 -1.93 -11.77
CA PHE A 192 4.31 -3.19 -12.07
C PHE A 192 4.71 -4.34 -11.13
N ILE A 193 5.89 -4.27 -10.53
CA ILE A 193 6.33 -5.25 -9.53
C ILE A 193 5.47 -5.09 -8.26
N SER A 194 4.62 -6.08 -8.02
CA SER A 194 3.92 -6.29 -6.74
C SER A 194 4.53 -7.51 -6.03
N ARG A 195 4.22 -7.75 -4.75
CA ARG A 195 4.76 -8.89 -3.98
C ARG A 195 4.69 -10.23 -4.71
N TYR A 196 3.68 -10.44 -5.55
CA TYR A 196 3.50 -11.63 -6.37
C TYR A 196 4.68 -11.92 -7.32
N SER A 197 5.66 -11.01 -7.41
CA SER A 197 6.92 -11.24 -8.11
C SER A 197 8.03 -11.91 -7.31
N GLN A 198 7.81 -12.24 -6.04
CA GLN A 198 8.83 -12.84 -5.19
C GLN A 198 8.40 -14.20 -4.63
N PRO A 199 9.25 -15.24 -4.75
CA PRO A 199 8.96 -16.52 -4.11
C PRO A 199 8.92 -16.35 -2.59
N SER A 200 8.08 -17.14 -1.92
CA SER A 200 8.03 -17.22 -0.46
C SER A 200 9.39 -17.68 0.08
N GLY A 201 10.18 -16.76 0.64
CA GLY A 201 11.52 -17.06 1.14
C GLY A 201 12.38 -15.80 1.30
N SER A 202 13.45 -15.89 2.09
CA SER A 202 14.28 -14.77 2.57
C SER A 202 15.19 -14.12 1.51
N MET A 203 14.74 -13.95 0.27
CA MET A 203 15.51 -13.18 -0.71
C MET A 203 15.17 -11.69 -0.57
N GLU A 204 16.17 -10.89 -0.26
CA GLU A 204 16.04 -9.44 -0.15
C GLU A 204 15.51 -8.83 -1.46
N TYR A 205 14.75 -7.74 -1.37
CA TYR A 205 14.28 -7.03 -2.54
C TYR A 205 15.45 -6.38 -3.29
N THR A 206 15.83 -6.94 -4.43
CA THR A 206 17.03 -6.52 -5.17
C THR A 206 16.76 -5.45 -6.24
N PHE A 207 15.50 -5.13 -6.53
CA PHE A 207 15.10 -4.15 -7.56
C PHE A 207 15.36 -2.70 -7.09
N PRO A 208 15.73 -1.75 -7.97
CA PRO A 208 16.06 -0.40 -7.54
C PRO A 208 14.79 0.26 -7.01
N TYR A 209 14.86 0.69 -5.76
CA TYR A 209 13.78 1.46 -5.11
C TYR A 209 14.17 2.90 -4.83
N THR A 210 15.40 3.31 -5.13
CA THR A 210 15.86 4.70 -4.93
C THR A 210 15.92 5.44 -6.25
N MET A 211 15.46 6.68 -6.26
CA MET A 211 15.70 7.66 -7.33
C MET A 211 16.57 8.79 -6.76
N LYS A 212 17.76 8.99 -7.32
CA LYS A 212 18.71 10.03 -6.88
C LYS A 212 18.67 11.23 -7.81
N ARG A 213 19.08 12.39 -7.28
CA ARG A 213 19.13 13.69 -7.97
C ARG A 213 17.73 14.14 -8.41
N VAL A 214 16.75 13.84 -7.58
CA VAL A 214 15.38 14.32 -7.77
C VAL A 214 15.32 15.76 -7.27
N PHE A 215 15.24 16.71 -8.22
CA PHE A 215 15.17 18.14 -7.90
C PHE A 215 13.74 18.66 -7.76
N ASN A 216 12.77 17.96 -8.35
CA ASN A 216 11.35 18.30 -8.28
C ASN A 216 10.57 17.03 -7.92
N SER A 217 10.49 16.70 -6.63
CA SER A 217 9.78 15.51 -6.14
C SER A 217 8.27 15.63 -6.38
N LYS A 218 7.70 16.82 -6.19
CA LYS A 218 6.27 17.11 -6.41
C LYS A 218 5.82 16.74 -7.82
N LEU A 219 6.55 17.18 -8.85
CA LEU A 219 6.27 16.84 -10.24
C LEU A 219 6.19 15.32 -10.47
N LEU A 220 7.19 14.59 -9.96
CA LEU A 220 7.28 13.14 -10.11
C LEU A 220 6.14 12.43 -9.38
N ILE A 221 5.84 12.84 -8.15
CA ILE A 221 4.74 12.31 -7.35
C ILE A 221 3.41 12.52 -8.08
N GLU A 222 3.15 13.73 -8.60
CA GLU A 222 1.92 14.03 -9.35
C GLU A 222 1.83 13.21 -10.64
N MET A 223 2.94 13.04 -11.37
CA MET A 223 2.97 12.16 -12.54
C MET A 223 2.63 10.71 -12.17
N ILE A 224 3.20 10.17 -11.09
CA ILE A 224 2.92 8.80 -10.63
C ILE A 224 1.46 8.65 -10.21
N LYS A 225 0.89 9.64 -9.51
CA LYS A 225 -0.51 9.66 -9.09
C LYS A 225 -1.51 9.57 -10.25
N LEU A 226 -1.14 10.03 -11.46
CA LEU A 226 -2.00 9.86 -12.65
C LEU A 226 -2.28 8.38 -12.96
N PHE A 227 -1.35 7.48 -12.63
CA PHE A 227 -1.43 6.07 -13.02
C PHE A 227 -1.72 5.15 -11.84
N MET A 228 -1.22 5.47 -10.65
CA MET A 228 -1.35 4.61 -9.49
C MET A 228 -2.68 4.83 -8.76
N PRO A 229 -3.34 3.76 -8.29
CA PRO A 229 -4.59 3.89 -7.54
C PRO A 229 -4.37 4.45 -6.13
N LYS A 230 -3.20 4.13 -5.55
CA LYS A 230 -2.83 4.47 -4.18
C LYS A 230 -1.36 4.85 -4.10
N VAL A 231 -1.10 6.10 -3.73
CA VAL A 231 0.22 6.69 -3.53
C VAL A 231 0.27 7.37 -2.15
N HIS A 232 0.92 6.73 -1.18
CA HIS A 232 1.13 7.30 0.15
C HIS A 232 2.51 7.96 0.23
N VAL A 233 2.54 9.29 0.36
CA VAL A 233 3.80 10.04 0.48
C VAL A 233 4.16 10.23 1.95
N ILE A 234 5.37 9.80 2.31
CA ILE A 234 6.02 10.07 3.59
C ILE A 234 7.14 11.07 3.34
N GLU A 235 6.86 12.34 3.59
CA GLU A 235 7.87 13.38 3.57
C GLU A 235 8.77 13.25 4.81
N VAL A 236 10.07 13.05 4.59
CA VAL A 236 11.04 12.87 5.67
C VAL A 236 11.41 14.24 6.23
N MET A 237 10.84 14.56 7.39
CA MET A 237 11.02 15.79 8.15
C MET A 237 11.23 15.43 9.63
N GLU A 238 11.68 16.38 10.43
CA GLU A 238 11.86 16.18 11.88
C GLU A 238 10.59 15.62 12.55
N LYS A 239 9.45 16.28 12.32
CA LYS A 239 8.14 15.87 12.86
C LYS A 239 7.71 14.45 12.46
N THR A 240 8.05 13.99 11.26
CA THR A 240 7.68 12.65 10.79
C THR A 240 8.65 11.60 11.32
N MET A 241 9.92 11.94 11.52
CA MET A 241 10.93 11.05 12.09
C MET A 241 10.82 10.84 13.60
N GLU A 242 10.21 11.79 14.32
CA GLU A 242 9.90 11.65 15.75
C GLU A 242 8.67 10.76 16.03
N LYS A 243 7.78 10.62 15.05
CA LYS A 243 6.60 9.74 15.13
C LYS A 243 6.98 8.29 14.84
N SER A 244 6.25 7.35 15.43
CA SER A 244 6.41 5.94 15.09
C SER A 244 5.89 5.66 13.69
N TRP A 245 6.71 5.03 12.84
CA TRP A 245 6.28 4.57 11.52
C TRP A 245 5.60 3.20 11.58
N ALA A 246 5.84 2.44 12.66
CA ALA A 246 5.12 1.22 12.98
C ALA A 246 3.80 1.56 13.69
N SER A 247 2.81 0.70 13.50
CA SER A 247 1.55 0.81 14.23
C SER A 247 1.69 0.29 15.64
N TYR A 248 1.05 0.95 16.59
CA TYR A 248 1.20 0.63 18.00
C TYR A 248 -0.06 0.91 18.81
N GLU A 249 -0.25 0.14 19.88
CA GLU A 249 -1.33 0.34 20.82
C GLU A 249 -0.95 1.31 21.92
N ARG A 250 -1.75 2.36 22.12
CA ARG A 250 -1.71 3.20 23.32
C ARG A 250 -2.73 2.71 24.35
N PRO A 251 -2.37 2.69 25.65
CA PRO A 251 -3.30 2.33 26.71
C PRO A 251 -4.58 3.20 26.77
N GLN A 252 -4.45 4.50 26.49
CA GLN A 252 -5.55 5.48 26.64
C GLN A 252 -6.33 5.70 25.34
N SER A 253 -5.66 5.54 24.19
CA SER A 253 -6.24 5.84 22.88
C SER A 253 -6.26 4.63 21.96
N GLY A 254 -6.13 3.39 22.45
CA GLY A 254 -6.17 2.18 21.61
C GLY A 254 -5.12 2.17 20.49
N PHE A 255 -5.38 1.40 19.43
CA PHE A 255 -4.42 1.18 18.35
C PHE A 255 -4.29 2.40 17.42
N GLU A 256 -3.05 2.79 17.11
CA GLU A 256 -2.74 3.87 16.19
C GLU A 256 -2.07 3.35 14.92
N GLN A 257 -2.57 3.84 13.77
CA GLN A 257 -2.07 3.48 12.46
C GLN A 257 -0.71 4.15 12.19
N GLY A 258 0.35 3.36 12.12
CA GLY A 258 1.70 3.80 11.72
C GLY A 258 1.77 4.26 10.27
N LEU A 259 2.82 4.99 9.90
CA LEU A 259 3.03 5.50 8.54
C LEU A 259 3.18 4.40 7.48
N LEU A 260 3.79 3.28 7.84
CA LEU A 260 3.96 2.16 6.91
C LEU A 260 2.69 1.32 6.77
N GLN A 261 1.72 1.46 7.67
CA GLN A 261 0.49 0.70 7.63
C GLN A 261 -0.46 1.26 6.57
N VAL A 262 -0.42 0.63 5.40
CA VAL A 262 -1.25 0.95 4.24
C VAL A 262 -1.92 -0.33 3.71
N SER A 263 -2.99 -0.16 2.94
CA SER A 263 -3.64 -1.30 2.28
C SER A 263 -2.76 -1.87 1.18
N ASP A 264 -3.03 -3.12 0.81
CA ASP A 264 -2.29 -3.82 -0.25
C ASP A 264 -2.29 -3.06 -1.59
N ASN A 265 -1.23 -3.25 -2.38
CA ASN A 265 -1.01 -2.57 -3.66
C ASN A 265 -0.94 -1.03 -3.56
N THR A 266 -0.53 -0.51 -2.41
CA THR A 266 -0.21 0.91 -2.22
C THR A 266 1.26 1.16 -2.55
N LEU A 267 1.54 2.20 -3.34
CA LEU A 267 2.89 2.71 -3.53
C LEU A 267 3.21 3.70 -2.40
N ILE A 268 4.20 3.39 -1.58
CA ILE A 268 4.75 4.30 -0.58
C ILE A 268 5.89 5.07 -1.23
N ILE A 269 5.81 6.40 -1.23
CA ILE A 269 6.90 7.27 -1.67
C ILE A 269 7.52 7.90 -0.43
N ILE A 270 8.77 7.58 -0.13
CA ILE A 270 9.56 8.22 0.91
C ILE A 270 10.31 9.39 0.27
N ASP A 271 9.90 10.61 0.55
CA ASP A 271 10.53 11.82 -0.01
C ASP A 271 11.57 12.37 0.97
N GLU A 272 12.85 12.14 0.67
CA GLU A 272 14.00 12.71 1.38
C GLU A 272 14.71 13.79 0.55
N THR A 273 14.09 14.33 -0.50
CA THR A 273 14.71 15.39 -1.34
C THR A 273 14.97 16.69 -0.58
N ASN A 274 14.11 17.03 0.38
CA ASN A 274 14.25 18.19 1.25
C ASN A 274 15.09 17.90 2.51
N LEU A 275 15.69 16.71 2.61
CA LEU A 275 16.51 16.34 3.75
C LEU A 275 17.82 17.11 3.73
N SER A 276 17.84 18.29 4.37
CA SER A 276 19.10 18.91 4.77
C SER A 276 19.81 17.96 5.74
N ALA A 277 21.14 17.84 5.64
CA ALA A 277 21.97 16.93 6.46
C ALA A 277 21.94 17.27 7.96
N GLY A 278 20.79 17.10 8.60
CA GLY A 278 20.48 17.51 9.97
C GLY A 278 20.42 16.34 10.96
N ASN A 279 20.58 16.67 12.24
CA ASN A 279 20.83 15.74 13.34
C ASN A 279 19.65 14.82 13.74
N PHE A 280 18.46 14.96 13.15
CA PHE A 280 17.26 14.24 13.61
C PHE A 280 17.27 12.73 13.28
N LEU A 281 18.06 12.29 12.29
CA LEU A 281 18.34 10.86 12.05
C LEU A 281 19.06 10.19 13.25
N PHE A 282 19.67 10.98 14.15
CA PHE A 282 20.32 10.48 15.37
C PHE A 282 19.39 10.42 16.59
N THR A 283 18.12 10.76 16.47
CA THR A 283 17.15 10.51 17.55
C THR A 283 16.92 9.00 17.70
N LYS A 284 16.51 8.54 18.89
CA LYS A 284 16.18 7.13 19.12
C LYS A 284 15.07 6.67 18.16
N LYS A 285 14.01 7.48 18.02
CA LYS A 285 12.89 7.20 17.10
C LYS A 285 13.29 7.25 15.64
N GLY A 286 14.12 8.21 15.23
CA GLY A 286 14.67 8.25 13.88
C GLY A 286 15.43 6.97 13.53
N ARG A 287 16.32 6.49 14.41
CA ARG A 287 17.03 5.21 14.21
C ARG A 287 16.10 4.00 14.16
N GLU A 288 15.09 3.95 15.03
CA GLU A 288 14.06 2.90 15.02
C GLU A 288 13.31 2.87 13.68
N ASN A 289 12.89 4.04 13.17
CA ASN A 289 12.21 4.16 11.89
C ASN A 289 13.12 3.77 10.70
N CYS A 290 14.40 4.15 10.73
CA CYS A 290 15.36 3.72 9.70
C CYS A 290 15.53 2.20 9.69
N HIS A 291 15.65 1.57 10.86
CA HIS A 291 15.75 0.11 10.97
C HIS A 291 14.47 -0.57 10.49
N LEU A 292 13.32 0.00 10.84
CA LEU A 292 12.00 -0.48 10.44
C LEU A 292 11.85 -0.51 8.91
N ILE A 293 12.21 0.57 8.22
CA ILE A 293 12.14 0.62 6.74
C ILE A 293 13.06 -0.41 6.11
N LYS A 294 14.31 -0.52 6.58
CA LYS A 294 15.26 -1.52 6.07
C LYS A 294 14.72 -2.94 6.23
N LYS A 295 14.16 -3.24 7.41
CA LYS A 295 13.50 -4.52 7.68
C LYS A 295 12.26 -4.72 6.81
N PHE A 296 11.44 -3.69 6.61
CA PHE A 296 10.26 -3.76 5.75
C PHE A 296 10.65 -4.03 4.29
N LEU A 297 11.70 -3.39 3.78
CA LEU A 297 12.19 -3.60 2.43
C LEU A 297 12.74 -5.01 2.20
N SER A 298 13.38 -5.62 3.21
CA SER A 298 13.90 -6.98 3.11
C SER A 298 12.86 -8.07 3.36
N THR A 299 11.96 -7.87 4.33
CA THR A 299 11.00 -8.90 4.76
C THR A 299 9.59 -8.72 4.23
N ARG A 300 9.24 -7.52 3.75
CA ARG A 300 7.86 -7.10 3.41
C ARG A 300 6.85 -7.30 4.55
N LYS A 301 7.33 -7.24 5.80
CA LYS A 301 6.51 -7.34 7.01
C LYS A 301 6.53 -6.04 7.80
N ILE A 302 5.36 -5.62 8.25
CA ILE A 302 5.16 -4.45 9.10
C ILE A 302 4.89 -4.95 10.52
N PRO A 303 5.63 -4.46 11.53
CA PRO A 303 5.36 -4.79 12.92
C PRO A 303 4.18 -3.98 13.46
N PHE A 304 3.32 -4.69 14.18
CA PHE A 304 2.21 -4.19 14.98
C PHE A 304 2.60 -4.36 16.44
N ILE A 305 2.83 -3.24 17.12
CA ILE A 305 3.40 -3.20 18.47
C ILE A 305 2.26 -3.13 19.49
N TYR A 306 1.96 -4.25 20.13
CA TYR A 306 1.07 -4.33 21.28
C TYR A 306 1.89 -4.16 22.58
N PRO A 307 1.26 -3.86 23.73
CA PRO A 307 1.97 -3.58 24.99
C PRO A 307 2.88 -4.74 25.45
N TYR A 308 2.52 -5.98 25.09
CA TYR A 308 3.21 -7.19 25.53
C TYR A 308 3.80 -8.03 24.39
N GLN A 309 3.49 -7.72 23.13
CA GLN A 309 3.94 -8.50 21.98
C GLN A 309 4.07 -7.64 20.72
N THR A 310 4.93 -8.05 19.79
CA THR A 310 4.96 -7.47 18.44
C THR A 310 4.57 -8.53 17.44
N VAL A 311 3.54 -8.25 16.65
CA VAL A 311 3.05 -9.15 15.58
C VAL A 311 3.53 -8.61 14.26
N GLU A 312 4.11 -9.46 13.41
CA GLU A 312 4.55 -9.06 12.07
C GLU A 312 3.50 -9.44 11.03
N ILE A 313 3.00 -8.43 10.33
CA ILE A 313 1.96 -8.60 9.31
C ILE A 313 2.56 -8.33 7.94
N GLU A 314 2.31 -9.24 7.02
CA GLU A 314 2.68 -9.11 5.63
C GLU A 314 1.96 -7.91 4.99
N SER A 315 2.69 -6.97 4.38
CA SER A 315 2.14 -5.95 3.49
C SER A 315 2.65 -6.00 2.04
N ASN A 316 1.73 -5.96 1.07
CA ASN A 316 2.03 -5.92 -0.37
C ASN A 316 2.45 -4.52 -0.88
N ALA A 317 2.66 -3.54 0.01
CA ALA A 317 2.98 -2.19 -0.40
C ALA A 317 4.36 -2.12 -1.07
N ASN A 318 4.44 -1.36 -2.16
CA ASN A 318 5.69 -1.09 -2.86
C ASN A 318 6.32 0.21 -2.35
N VAL A 319 7.64 0.38 -2.47
CA VAL A 319 8.35 1.53 -1.90
C VAL A 319 9.26 2.15 -2.94
N ILE A 320 9.17 3.47 -3.10
CA ILE A 320 10.16 4.29 -3.81
C ILE A 320 10.71 5.34 -2.84
N VAL A 321 12.03 5.49 -2.80
CA VAL A 321 12.72 6.55 -2.08
C VAL A 321 13.16 7.61 -3.08
N LEU A 322 12.73 8.86 -2.88
CA LEU A 322 13.14 10.01 -3.68
C LEU A 322 14.21 10.78 -2.91
N SER A 323 15.41 10.84 -3.47
CA SER A 323 16.57 11.45 -2.84
C SER A 323 17.13 12.60 -3.66
N GLY A 324 17.68 13.58 -2.96
CA GLY A 324 18.51 14.63 -3.56
C GLY A 324 19.87 14.07 -4.01
N GLU A 325 20.95 14.77 -3.68
CA GLU A 325 22.31 14.28 -4.00
C GLU A 325 22.75 13.14 -3.08
N LYS A 326 22.44 13.25 -1.79
CA LYS A 326 22.71 12.24 -0.77
C LYS A 326 21.46 11.40 -0.54
N CYS A 327 21.68 10.12 -0.29
CA CYS A 327 20.63 9.15 -0.03
C CYS A 327 20.83 8.57 1.37
N PHE A 328 19.78 8.56 2.21
CA PHE A 328 19.90 8.13 3.61
C PHE A 328 19.13 6.83 3.87
N LEU A 329 17.90 6.76 3.38
CA LEU A 329 17.03 5.60 3.57
C LEU A 329 17.08 4.61 2.39
N GLY A 330 17.47 5.11 1.21
CA GLY A 330 17.54 4.34 -0.02
C GLY A 330 18.79 3.46 -0.20
N GLN A 331 18.76 2.58 -1.19
CA GLN A 331 19.93 1.96 -1.81
C GLN A 331 20.80 3.02 -2.50
N GLU A 332 22.09 3.09 -2.14
CA GLU A 332 23.05 3.95 -2.85
C GLU A 332 23.66 3.27 -4.08
N GLU A 333 23.96 1.98 -3.98
CA GLU A 333 24.73 1.23 -4.99
C GLU A 333 23.91 0.90 -6.25
N PHE A 334 22.58 0.89 -6.14
CA PHE A 334 21.66 0.54 -7.22
C PHE A 334 20.44 1.46 -7.24
N ALA A 335 20.69 2.77 -7.42
CA ALA A 335 19.65 3.79 -7.55
C ALA A 335 19.36 4.13 -9.02
N MET A 336 18.19 4.66 -9.36
CA MET A 336 17.96 5.32 -10.64
C MET A 336 18.48 6.76 -10.57
N ILE A 337 19.52 7.10 -11.33
CA ILE A 337 20.08 8.46 -11.34
C ILE A 337 19.31 9.34 -12.33
N MET A 338 18.59 10.35 -11.82
CA MET A 338 17.81 11.24 -12.68
C MET A 338 18.70 12.11 -13.59
N PRO A 339 18.35 12.28 -14.89
CA PRO A 339 19.07 13.15 -15.79
C PRO A 339 18.94 14.62 -15.37
N LYS A 340 19.94 15.45 -15.70
CA LYS A 340 19.85 16.91 -15.46
C LYS A 340 18.73 17.57 -16.29
N SER A 341 18.32 16.94 -17.39
CA SER A 341 17.33 17.43 -18.35
C SER A 341 15.87 17.22 -17.92
N TYR A 342 15.61 16.58 -16.79
CA TYR A 342 14.27 16.29 -16.26
C TYR A 342 13.51 17.53 -15.71
N LEU A 343 14.00 18.75 -15.97
CA LEU A 343 13.43 19.99 -15.43
C LEU A 343 12.16 20.42 -16.20
N LYS A 344 11.06 19.68 -15.99
CA LYS A 344 9.70 20.10 -16.33
C LYS A 344 9.00 20.68 -15.10
N ASP A 345 7.81 21.24 -15.29
CA ASP A 345 6.98 21.79 -14.22
C ASP A 345 5.61 21.08 -14.15
N VAL A 346 4.88 21.25 -13.05
CA VAL A 346 3.61 20.58 -12.74
C VAL A 346 2.55 20.80 -13.83
N ASP A 347 2.60 21.93 -14.54
CA ASP A 347 1.72 22.19 -15.68
C ASP A 347 1.90 21.17 -16.82
N PHE A 348 3.09 20.56 -16.96
CA PHE A 348 3.30 19.45 -17.89
C PHE A 348 2.41 18.25 -17.54
N VAL A 349 2.30 17.90 -16.25
CA VAL A 349 1.48 16.78 -15.78
C VAL A 349 0.01 17.06 -16.02
N ARG A 350 -0.46 18.28 -15.72
CA ARG A 350 -1.85 18.68 -15.99
C ARG A 350 -2.18 18.60 -17.49
N LYS A 351 -1.30 19.13 -18.34
CA LYS A 351 -1.47 19.07 -19.81
C LYS A 351 -1.42 17.63 -20.33
N PHE A 352 -0.51 16.82 -19.78
CA PHE A 352 -0.41 15.40 -20.14
C PHE A 352 -1.71 14.68 -19.83
N ALA A 353 -2.24 14.84 -18.61
CA ALA A 353 -3.49 14.22 -18.19
C ALA A 353 -4.69 14.63 -19.05
N ALA A 354 -4.79 15.92 -19.41
CA ALA A 354 -5.88 16.42 -20.26
C ALA A 354 -5.78 15.95 -21.72
N THR A 355 -4.58 15.67 -22.22
CA THR A 355 -4.38 15.27 -23.62
C THR A 355 -4.50 13.76 -23.82
N HIS A 356 -4.17 12.96 -22.80
CA HIS A 356 -3.99 11.51 -22.90
C HIS A 356 -4.96 10.70 -22.04
N GLU A 357 -6.18 11.21 -21.80
CA GLU A 357 -7.16 10.60 -20.87
C GLU A 357 -7.41 9.12 -21.18
N ASN A 358 -7.64 8.77 -22.45
CA ASN A 358 -7.85 7.38 -22.87
C ASN A 358 -6.61 6.50 -22.63
N GLU A 359 -5.41 6.98 -22.93
CA GLU A 359 -4.18 6.20 -22.68
C GLU A 359 -3.94 6.02 -21.18
N LEU A 360 -4.31 6.98 -20.32
CA LEU A 360 -4.25 6.81 -18.87
C LEU A 360 -5.09 5.62 -18.41
N HIS A 361 -6.31 5.43 -18.94
CA HIS A 361 -7.15 4.29 -18.59
C HIS A 361 -6.53 2.96 -19.02
N ILE A 362 -5.90 2.90 -20.20
CA ILE A 362 -5.19 1.71 -20.68
C ILE A 362 -3.99 1.40 -19.76
N CYS A 363 -3.19 2.41 -19.39
CA CYS A 363 -2.07 2.26 -18.46
C CYS A 363 -2.54 1.77 -17.07
N ARG A 364 -3.57 2.39 -16.51
CA ARG A 364 -4.15 2.02 -15.20
C ARG A 364 -4.66 0.58 -15.22
N HIS A 365 -5.37 0.19 -16.28
CA HIS A 365 -5.85 -1.19 -16.44
C HIS A 365 -4.69 -2.19 -16.51
N ALA A 366 -3.64 -1.89 -17.27
CA ALA A 366 -2.46 -2.76 -17.38
C ALA A 366 -1.77 -2.94 -16.02
N LEU A 367 -1.54 -1.84 -15.28
CA LEU A 367 -0.94 -1.85 -13.94
C LEU A 367 -1.74 -2.71 -12.96
N LEU A 368 -3.07 -2.58 -12.97
CA LEU A 368 -3.94 -3.33 -12.09
C LEU A 368 -4.10 -4.80 -12.50
N SER A 369 -4.08 -5.11 -13.79
CA SER A 369 -4.34 -6.48 -14.29
C SER A 369 -3.10 -7.38 -14.28
N CYS A 370 -1.90 -6.81 -14.40
CA CYS A 370 -0.67 -7.59 -14.57
C CYS A 370 -0.25 -8.38 -13.31
N SER A 371 -0.64 -7.94 -12.12
CA SER A 371 -0.21 -8.56 -10.86
C SER A 371 -0.73 -10.00 -10.68
N LYS A 372 -1.86 -10.36 -11.31
CA LYS A 372 -2.46 -11.70 -11.20
C LYS A 372 -1.62 -12.80 -11.86
N ASN A 373 -0.93 -12.47 -12.96
CA ASN A 373 -0.33 -13.48 -13.83
C ASN A 373 1.17 -13.70 -13.57
N PHE A 374 1.81 -12.88 -12.74
CA PHE A 374 3.26 -12.93 -12.56
C PHE A 374 3.74 -14.26 -11.95
N CYS A 375 3.04 -14.78 -10.93
CA CYS A 375 3.43 -16.03 -10.26
C CYS A 375 3.42 -17.25 -11.19
N ASP A 376 2.59 -17.21 -12.24
CA ASP A 376 2.40 -18.32 -13.17
C ASP A 376 3.48 -18.39 -14.27
N VAL A 377 4.40 -17.42 -14.32
CA VAL A 377 5.44 -17.36 -15.35
C VAL A 377 6.61 -18.28 -14.98
N SER A 378 6.82 -19.30 -15.81
CA SER A 378 7.93 -20.25 -15.72
C SER A 378 9.11 -19.83 -16.60
N ILE A 379 10.31 -20.22 -16.21
CA ILE A 379 11.52 -19.98 -16.99
C ILE A 379 11.78 -21.25 -17.81
N CYS A 380 12.07 -21.11 -19.10
CA CYS A 380 12.39 -22.26 -19.94
C CYS A 380 13.85 -22.70 -19.73
N LYS A 381 14.14 -23.98 -20.01
CA LYS A 381 15.46 -24.57 -19.79
C LYS A 381 16.60 -23.81 -20.49
N ILE A 382 16.34 -23.27 -21.69
CA ILE A 382 17.34 -22.50 -22.43
C ILE A 382 17.74 -21.24 -21.65
N VAL A 383 16.76 -20.51 -21.12
CA VAL A 383 17.02 -19.31 -20.30
C VAL A 383 17.69 -19.67 -18.97
N GLU A 384 17.39 -20.83 -18.37
CA GLU A 384 18.11 -21.32 -17.19
C GLU A 384 19.60 -21.54 -17.49
N GLU A 385 19.94 -22.16 -18.62
CA GLU A 385 21.33 -22.37 -19.05
C GLU A 385 22.03 -21.02 -19.31
N MET A 386 21.36 -20.09 -20.00
CA MET A 386 21.87 -18.73 -20.24
C MET A 386 22.07 -17.95 -18.93
N ALA A 387 21.18 -18.10 -17.96
CA ALA A 387 21.26 -17.46 -16.66
C ALA A 387 22.48 -17.94 -15.86
N VAL A 388 22.74 -19.26 -15.88
CA VAL A 388 23.94 -19.85 -15.26
C VAL A 388 25.20 -19.35 -15.93
N GLU A 389 25.26 -19.35 -17.27
CA GLU A 389 26.42 -18.85 -18.01
C GLU A 389 26.67 -17.36 -17.74
N SER A 390 25.60 -16.56 -17.72
CA SER A 390 25.63 -15.14 -17.37
C SER A 390 26.24 -14.94 -15.98
N PHE A 391 25.77 -15.65 -14.96
CA PHE A 391 26.33 -15.57 -13.61
C PHE A 391 27.81 -15.97 -13.55
N LEU A 392 28.20 -17.06 -14.20
CA LEU A 392 29.60 -17.48 -14.25
C LEU A 392 30.49 -16.43 -14.94
N SER A 393 29.99 -15.78 -15.98
CA SER A 393 30.69 -14.68 -16.67
C SER A 393 30.88 -13.48 -15.75
N MET A 394 29.85 -13.13 -14.96
CA MET A 394 29.92 -12.04 -13.99
C MET A 394 30.97 -12.33 -12.91
N GLN A 395 31.01 -13.57 -12.42
CA GLN A 395 31.99 -14.01 -11.42
C GLN A 395 33.44 -13.99 -11.93
N ARG A 396 33.65 -14.23 -13.22
CA ARG A 396 34.97 -14.11 -13.86
C ARG A 396 35.43 -12.65 -13.94
N MET A 397 34.51 -11.74 -14.21
CA MET A 397 34.82 -10.30 -14.35
C MET A 397 34.99 -9.61 -12.99
N CYS A 398 34.16 -9.95 -12.00
CA CYS A 398 34.19 -9.37 -10.67
C CYS A 398 33.86 -10.43 -9.61
N ARG A 399 34.76 -10.61 -8.64
CA ARG A 399 34.57 -11.56 -7.52
C ARG A 399 33.74 -10.96 -6.38
N ASN A 400 32.53 -10.50 -6.70
CA ASN A 400 31.53 -10.10 -5.70
C ASN A 400 30.28 -10.97 -5.87
N ALA A 401 30.20 -12.04 -5.09
CA ALA A 401 29.14 -13.03 -5.25
C ALA A 401 27.74 -12.49 -4.89
N ASP A 402 27.66 -11.60 -3.91
CA ASP A 402 26.40 -11.04 -3.45
C ASP A 402 25.81 -10.07 -4.48
N ASP A 403 26.62 -9.15 -5.02
CA ASP A 403 26.17 -8.26 -6.09
C ASP A 403 25.80 -9.03 -7.37
N ASN A 404 26.60 -10.03 -7.75
CA ASN A 404 26.32 -10.87 -8.91
C ASN A 404 25.02 -11.68 -8.74
N SER A 405 24.76 -12.18 -7.52
CA SER A 405 23.51 -12.89 -7.20
C SER A 405 22.31 -11.95 -7.25
N ALA A 406 22.42 -10.77 -6.65
CA ALA A 406 21.38 -9.76 -6.68
C ALA A 406 21.07 -9.28 -8.11
N ARG A 407 22.11 -9.16 -8.93
CA ARG A 407 22.04 -8.85 -10.36
C ARG A 407 21.28 -9.91 -11.13
N LEU A 408 21.69 -11.17 -11.01
CA LEU A 408 20.98 -12.28 -11.65
C LEU A 408 19.50 -12.31 -11.24
N HIS A 409 19.22 -12.14 -9.95
CA HIS A 409 17.85 -12.12 -9.43
C HIS A 409 17.00 -11.02 -10.09
N ARG A 410 17.54 -9.81 -10.29
CA ARG A 410 16.84 -8.74 -11.02
C ARG A 410 16.56 -9.11 -12.48
N GLN A 411 17.54 -9.68 -13.19
CA GLN A 411 17.37 -10.11 -14.59
C GLN A 411 16.24 -11.14 -14.72
N LEU A 412 16.14 -12.06 -13.76
CA LEU A 412 15.07 -13.06 -13.71
C LEU A 412 13.70 -12.42 -13.43
N ILE A 413 13.62 -11.47 -12.49
CA ILE A 413 12.37 -10.75 -12.21
C ILE A 413 11.93 -9.94 -13.45
N LEU A 414 12.85 -9.20 -14.08
CA LEU A 414 12.56 -8.40 -15.27
C LEU A 414 12.08 -9.25 -16.45
N SER A 415 12.76 -10.36 -16.72
CA SER A 415 12.36 -11.25 -17.82
C SER A 415 10.99 -11.87 -17.59
N LYS A 416 10.68 -12.30 -16.35
CA LYS A 416 9.32 -12.73 -15.97
C LYS A 416 8.28 -11.62 -16.13
N LEU A 417 8.62 -10.39 -15.73
CA LEU A 417 7.73 -9.25 -15.86
C LEU A 417 7.37 -8.99 -17.33
N LEU A 418 8.39 -8.86 -18.19
CA LEU A 418 8.21 -8.60 -19.62
C LEU A 418 7.38 -9.70 -20.30
N THR A 419 7.57 -10.96 -19.88
CA THR A 419 6.80 -12.11 -20.35
C THR A 419 5.33 -12.00 -19.92
N SER A 420 5.07 -11.71 -18.64
CA SER A 420 3.71 -11.53 -18.07
C SER A 420 2.95 -10.40 -18.76
N LEU A 421 3.63 -9.29 -19.05
CA LEU A 421 3.06 -8.14 -19.74
C LEU A 421 2.60 -8.45 -21.16
N ASN A 422 3.30 -9.37 -21.86
CA ASN A 422 2.88 -9.84 -23.17
C ASN A 422 1.71 -10.86 -23.11
N GLY A 423 1.34 -11.31 -21.91
CA GLY A 423 0.35 -12.36 -21.69
C GLY A 423 0.89 -13.77 -21.90
N GLU A 424 2.22 -13.93 -21.94
CA GLU A 424 2.89 -15.22 -22.06
C GLU A 424 3.19 -15.81 -20.68
N LYS A 425 3.34 -17.13 -20.62
CA LYS A 425 3.62 -17.87 -19.38
C LYS A 425 5.03 -18.45 -19.30
N ILE A 426 5.79 -18.39 -20.38
CA ILE A 426 7.12 -18.99 -20.47
C ILE A 426 8.10 -17.92 -20.92
N VAL A 427 9.16 -17.69 -20.13
CA VAL A 427 10.20 -16.72 -20.48
C VAL A 427 10.98 -17.23 -21.69
N ALA A 428 10.88 -16.49 -22.80
CA ALA A 428 11.66 -16.70 -24.02
C ALA A 428 13.00 -15.97 -23.99
N GLU A 429 13.92 -16.36 -24.88
CA GLU A 429 15.26 -15.77 -25.02
C GLU A 429 15.23 -14.25 -25.24
N ASP A 430 14.28 -13.77 -26.05
CA ASP A 430 14.13 -12.34 -26.35
C ASP A 430 13.84 -11.50 -25.09
N TYR A 431 13.00 -12.01 -24.18
CA TYR A 431 12.69 -11.32 -22.92
C TYR A 431 13.84 -11.35 -21.94
N TRP A 432 14.60 -12.45 -21.92
CA TRP A 432 15.85 -12.53 -21.17
C TRP A 432 16.88 -11.53 -21.68
N ALA A 433 17.11 -11.46 -22.99
CA ALA A 433 18.05 -10.51 -23.60
C ALA A 433 17.69 -9.05 -23.27
N LYS A 434 16.41 -8.68 -23.41
CA LYS A 434 15.91 -7.33 -23.05
C LYS A 434 16.10 -7.02 -21.56
N ALA A 435 15.89 -8.00 -20.67
CA ALA A 435 16.09 -7.83 -19.24
C ALA A 435 17.57 -7.58 -18.89
N VAL A 436 18.48 -8.30 -19.54
CA VAL A 436 19.94 -8.11 -19.37
C VAL A 436 20.39 -6.75 -19.90
N GLU A 437 19.91 -6.32 -21.06
CA GLU A 437 20.18 -5.01 -21.65
C GLU A 437 19.76 -3.87 -20.71
N LEU A 438 18.51 -3.89 -20.26
CA LEU A 438 17.95 -2.87 -19.36
C LEU A 438 18.77 -2.72 -18.07
N GLU A 439 19.19 -3.84 -17.47
CA GLU A 439 19.99 -3.80 -16.25
C GLU A 439 21.40 -3.23 -16.49
N ASN A 440 22.03 -3.59 -17.61
CA ASN A 440 23.35 -3.09 -17.97
C ASN A 440 23.34 -1.57 -18.19
N GLU A 441 22.34 -1.08 -18.93
CA GLU A 441 22.19 0.36 -19.19
C GLU A 441 21.97 1.15 -17.91
N LEU A 442 21.15 0.63 -16.99
CA LEU A 442 20.93 1.28 -15.70
C LEU A 442 22.22 1.42 -14.89
N ARG A 443 23.10 0.40 -14.89
CA ARG A 443 24.41 0.49 -14.20
C ARG A 443 25.36 1.48 -14.86
N ILE A 444 25.33 1.59 -16.19
CA ILE A 444 26.12 2.59 -16.91
C ILE A 444 25.69 4.00 -16.49
N THR A 445 24.37 4.25 -16.37
CA THR A 445 23.85 5.55 -15.92
C THR A 445 24.21 5.88 -14.46
N ASN A 446 24.47 4.85 -13.64
CA ASN A 446 24.85 5.02 -12.24
C ASN A 446 26.30 5.45 -12.03
N GLY A 447 27.09 5.55 -13.10
CA GLY A 447 28.52 5.80 -13.01
C GLY A 447 29.16 4.63 -12.28
N SER A 448 29.36 3.52 -12.99
CA SER A 448 30.02 2.37 -12.37
C SER A 448 31.40 2.79 -11.82
N PRO A 449 31.88 2.18 -10.71
CA PRO A 449 33.24 2.34 -10.24
C PRO A 449 34.27 1.66 -11.16
N PHE A 450 33.86 1.16 -12.34
CA PHE A 450 34.78 0.58 -13.32
C PHE A 450 35.50 1.68 -14.11
N ARG A 451 36.47 2.30 -13.44
CA ARG A 451 37.74 2.69 -14.04
C ARG A 451 38.89 2.11 -13.25
#